data_AF-A0A5A9EXN3-F1
#
_entry.id   AF-A0A5A9EXN3-F1
#
_cell.length_a   1.000
_cell.length_b   1.000
_cell.length_c   1.000
_cell.angle_alpha   90.00
_cell.angle_beta   90.00
_cell.angle_gamma   90.00
#
_symmetry.space_group_name_H-M   'P 1'
#
loop_
_entity.id
_entity.type
_entity.pdbx_description
1 polymer ?
#
loop_
_entity_poly.entity_id
_entity_poly.type
_entity_poly.pdbx_seq_one_letter_code
_entity_poly.pdbx_strand_id
1 'polypeptide(L)'
;MTFKARDLRQNTPEWAQWRGEAGVVSASQAAVLMGVGYQTLNQLYRERMGINPSEPENHFMRWGREHEDDARMALEDVLETAFLLPLCVEHGEHPLLRASLDGWDGAHPCEIKCPSDSVFADVLALGTDSEGYRRYFPQVQFQMLVTGAQAAFLFFWRPDDQKLFRVERDDDYLAQLLDRALDFSRRLLEADEPPVDPSQDVYRPTGGEVAEWTRLTEAYKAKSALADAAKADVARHEAEMEALKAQMVKLKGNFARASFNGVDITSSTSMRLDTKRLRAELPDDFLRKYEKPSESVRITVRADNPASATAIDSAAA
;
A
#
# COMPACT_ATOMS: atom_id res chain seq x y z
N MET A 1 -10.56 -26.79 -20.73
CA MET A 1 -9.17 -26.33 -20.91
C MET A 1 -8.26 -27.18 -20.04
N THR A 2 -7.04 -27.47 -20.47
CA THR A 2 -6.04 -28.19 -19.68
C THR A 2 -4.92 -27.23 -19.30
N PHE A 3 -4.75 -26.98 -18.00
CA PHE A 3 -3.58 -26.27 -17.47
C PHE A 3 -2.39 -27.21 -17.31
N LYS A 4 -1.19 -26.66 -17.16
CA LYS A 4 0.02 -27.44 -16.85
C LYS A 4 0.41 -27.19 -15.40
N ALA A 5 0.39 -28.25 -14.59
CA ALA A 5 0.92 -28.20 -13.23
C ALA A 5 2.46 -28.17 -13.23
N ARG A 6 3.03 -27.41 -12.30
CA ARG A 6 4.47 -27.34 -12.06
C ARG A 6 4.77 -27.82 -10.65
N ASP A 7 5.73 -28.73 -10.54
CA ASP A 7 6.27 -29.19 -9.27
C ASP A 7 7.22 -28.12 -8.71
N LEU A 8 6.62 -27.08 -8.13
CA LEU A 8 7.31 -25.93 -7.54
C LEU A 8 6.71 -25.67 -6.17
N ARG A 9 7.59 -25.61 -5.16
CA ARG A 9 7.21 -25.17 -3.82
C ARG A 9 7.07 -23.65 -3.81
N GLN A 10 5.92 -23.15 -3.35
CA GLN A 10 5.71 -21.71 -3.21
C GLN A 10 6.65 -21.12 -2.14
N ASN A 11 6.90 -19.81 -2.23
CA ASN A 11 7.81 -19.08 -1.34
C ASN A 11 9.30 -19.53 -1.39
N THR A 12 9.72 -20.16 -2.49
CA THR A 12 11.15 -20.47 -2.74
C THR A 12 11.74 -19.58 -3.84
N PRO A 13 13.08 -19.45 -3.93
CA PRO A 13 13.74 -18.72 -5.01
C PRO A 13 13.37 -19.22 -6.41
N GLU A 14 13.19 -20.53 -6.60
CA GLU A 14 12.81 -21.14 -7.88
C GLU A 14 11.39 -20.72 -8.28
N TRP A 15 10.46 -20.68 -7.32
CA TRP A 15 9.12 -20.16 -7.53
C TRP A 15 9.12 -18.66 -7.87
N ALA A 16 9.94 -17.87 -7.17
CA ALA A 16 10.08 -16.44 -7.45
C ALA A 16 10.67 -16.20 -8.85
N GLN A 17 11.68 -16.98 -9.25
CA GLN A 17 12.24 -16.93 -10.60
C GLN A 17 11.20 -17.28 -11.66
N TRP A 18 10.47 -18.39 -11.47
CA TRP A 18 9.39 -18.80 -12.38
C TRP A 18 8.31 -17.72 -12.51
N ARG A 19 7.89 -17.07 -11.43
CA ARG A 19 6.94 -15.94 -11.51
C ARG A 19 7.54 -14.68 -12.13
N GLY A 20 8.85 -14.50 -11.98
CA GLY A 20 9.60 -13.34 -12.44
C GLY A 20 10.08 -13.41 -13.89
N GLU A 21 9.92 -14.53 -14.58
CA GLU A 21 10.28 -14.66 -16.00
C GLU A 21 9.65 -13.55 -16.85
N ALA A 22 10.39 -13.08 -17.86
CA ALA A 22 9.96 -11.99 -18.73
C ALA A 22 8.62 -12.32 -19.40
N GLY A 23 7.71 -11.34 -19.42
CA GLY A 23 6.37 -11.49 -20.00
C GLY A 23 5.37 -12.26 -19.14
N VAL A 24 5.77 -12.90 -18.03
CA VAL A 24 4.82 -13.63 -17.18
C VAL A 24 3.80 -12.68 -16.56
N VAL A 25 2.54 -13.10 -16.47
CA VAL A 25 1.48 -12.39 -15.76
C VAL A 25 0.86 -13.37 -14.78
N SER A 26 0.79 -12.98 -13.51
CA SER A 26 0.31 -13.84 -12.42
C SER A 26 -1.06 -13.42 -11.90
N ALA A 27 -1.81 -14.37 -11.33
CA ALA A 27 -3.15 -14.11 -10.80
C ALA A 27 -3.22 -12.93 -9.81
N SER A 28 -2.21 -12.75 -8.96
CA SER A 28 -2.16 -11.66 -7.98
C SER A 28 -2.09 -10.26 -8.61
N GLN A 29 -1.77 -10.16 -9.90
CA GLN A 29 -1.72 -8.90 -10.66
C GLN A 29 -3.05 -8.54 -11.31
N ALA A 30 -4.00 -9.47 -11.34
CA ALA A 30 -5.28 -9.30 -12.04
C ALA A 30 -6.07 -8.08 -11.57
N ALA A 31 -5.98 -7.72 -10.28
CA ALA A 31 -6.63 -6.52 -9.75
C ALA A 31 -6.14 -5.25 -10.47
N VAL A 32 -4.82 -5.10 -10.59
CA VAL A 32 -4.20 -3.96 -11.28
C VAL A 32 -4.59 -3.93 -12.76
N LEU A 33 -4.56 -5.08 -13.43
CA LEU A 33 -4.97 -5.19 -14.83
C LEU A 33 -6.42 -4.70 -15.02
N MET A 34 -7.29 -4.97 -14.05
CA MET A 34 -8.69 -4.58 -14.09
C MET A 34 -8.96 -3.18 -13.49
N GLY A 35 -7.92 -2.44 -13.09
CA GLY A 35 -8.06 -1.10 -12.50
C GLY A 35 -8.67 -1.13 -11.08
N VAL A 36 -8.48 -2.22 -10.36
CA VAL A 36 -8.95 -2.43 -8.99
C VAL A 36 -7.76 -2.37 -8.03
N GLY A 37 -7.95 -1.72 -6.89
CA GLY A 37 -6.92 -1.54 -5.87
C GLY A 37 -6.16 -0.22 -6.02
N TYR A 38 -4.98 -0.13 -5.40
CA TYR A 38 -4.22 1.12 -5.30
C TYR A 38 -3.05 1.21 -6.27
N GLN A 39 -2.62 0.09 -6.84
CA GLN A 39 -1.47 0.05 -7.74
C GLN A 39 -1.95 0.30 -9.18
N THR A 40 -1.27 1.20 -9.89
CA THR A 40 -1.54 1.47 -11.30
C THR A 40 -0.84 0.45 -12.22
N LEU A 41 -1.28 0.40 -13.48
CA LEU A 41 -0.63 -0.44 -14.49
C LEU A 41 0.83 -0.02 -14.73
N ASN A 42 1.13 1.29 -14.70
CA ASN A 42 2.50 1.80 -14.82
C ASN A 42 3.37 1.37 -13.62
N GLN A 43 2.85 1.46 -12.39
CA GLN A 43 3.57 1.00 -11.20
C GLN A 43 3.89 -0.49 -11.27
N LEU A 44 2.91 -1.32 -11.64
CA LEU A 44 3.13 -2.76 -11.80
C LEU A 44 4.14 -3.04 -12.90
N TYR A 45 4.07 -2.36 -14.05
CA TYR A 45 5.06 -2.50 -15.12
C TYR A 45 6.47 -2.21 -14.61
N ARG A 46 6.67 -1.09 -13.92
CA ARG A 46 8.00 -0.68 -13.43
C ARG A 46 8.53 -1.60 -12.33
N GLU A 47 7.66 -2.16 -11.51
CA GLU A 47 8.02 -3.23 -10.56
C GLU A 47 8.54 -4.46 -11.31
N ARG A 48 7.81 -4.89 -12.35
CA ARG A 48 8.16 -6.07 -13.16
C ARG A 48 9.42 -5.90 -14.00
N MET A 49 9.72 -4.67 -14.41
CA MET A 49 10.96 -4.31 -15.10
C MET A 49 12.14 -4.05 -14.13
N GLY A 50 11.94 -4.17 -12.81
CA GLY A 50 12.97 -3.93 -11.80
C GLY A 50 13.37 -2.46 -11.62
N ILE A 51 12.59 -1.52 -12.18
CA ILE A 51 12.86 -0.07 -12.12
C ILE A 51 12.49 0.49 -10.75
N ASN A 52 11.34 0.08 -10.20
CA ASN A 52 10.88 0.43 -8.86
C ASN A 52 10.45 -0.85 -8.16
N PRO A 53 11.40 -1.58 -7.53
CA PRO A 53 11.06 -2.83 -6.86
C PRO A 53 10.03 -2.58 -5.76
N SER A 54 9.18 -3.58 -5.54
CA SER A 54 8.16 -3.56 -4.50
C SER A 54 8.75 -3.23 -3.13
N GLU A 55 7.96 -2.57 -2.28
CA GLU A 55 8.36 -2.35 -0.89
C GLU A 55 8.63 -3.68 -0.16
N PRO A 56 9.57 -3.70 0.80
CA PRO A 56 9.84 -4.90 1.57
C PRO A 56 8.61 -5.37 2.33
N GLU A 57 8.60 -6.66 2.68
CA GLU A 57 7.52 -7.32 3.40
C GLU A 57 7.13 -6.52 4.66
N ASN A 58 5.86 -6.11 4.74
CA ASN A 58 5.32 -5.44 5.91
C ASN A 58 4.75 -6.43 6.94
N HIS A 59 4.30 -5.91 8.08
CA HIS A 59 3.73 -6.74 9.16
C HIS A 59 2.52 -7.59 8.69
N PHE A 60 1.64 -7.04 7.86
CA PHE A 60 0.45 -7.75 7.38
C PHE A 60 0.80 -8.85 6.37
N MET A 61 1.82 -8.62 5.54
CA MET A 61 2.33 -9.65 4.62
C MET A 61 2.96 -10.81 5.38
N ARG A 62 3.78 -10.53 6.41
CA ARG A 62 4.30 -11.57 7.32
C ARG A 62 3.20 -12.37 7.97
N TRP A 63 2.22 -11.67 8.56
CA TRP A 63 1.07 -12.28 9.21
C TRP A 63 0.36 -13.28 8.28
N GLY A 64 0.09 -12.86 7.03
CA GLY A 64 -0.53 -13.73 6.05
C GLY A 64 0.27 -14.99 5.77
N ARG A 65 1.58 -14.86 5.56
CA ARG A 65 2.49 -15.98 5.31
C ARG A 65 2.59 -16.95 6.50
N GLU A 66 2.59 -16.43 7.72
CA GLU A 66 2.70 -17.22 8.94
C GLU A 66 1.44 -18.03 9.24
N HIS A 67 0.27 -17.55 8.81
CA HIS A 67 -1.03 -18.18 9.11
C HIS A 67 -1.71 -18.81 7.88
N GLU A 68 -1.02 -18.90 6.75
CA GLU A 68 -1.57 -19.49 5.53
C GLU A 68 -1.94 -20.96 5.74
N ASP A 69 -1.10 -21.72 6.46
CA ASP A 69 -1.36 -23.13 6.76
C ASP A 69 -2.53 -23.30 7.74
N ASP A 70 -2.63 -22.47 8.78
CA ASP A 70 -3.78 -22.48 9.71
C ASP A 70 -5.10 -22.20 8.99
N ALA A 71 -5.10 -21.19 8.11
CA ALA A 71 -6.26 -20.82 7.32
C ALA A 71 -6.63 -21.90 6.29
N ARG A 72 -5.64 -22.59 5.71
CA ARG A 72 -5.87 -23.71 4.80
C ARG A 72 -6.52 -24.89 5.50
N MET A 73 -6.03 -25.27 6.70
CA MET A 73 -6.64 -26.32 7.51
C MET A 73 -8.08 -25.96 7.88
N ALA A 74 -8.35 -24.70 8.25
CA ALA A 74 -9.70 -24.25 8.52
C ALA A 74 -10.61 -24.33 7.27
N LEU A 75 -10.08 -24.03 6.08
CA LEU A 75 -10.83 -24.18 4.84
C LEU A 75 -11.08 -25.65 4.47
N GLU A 76 -10.13 -26.54 4.72
CA GLU A 76 -10.29 -27.99 4.55
C GLU A 76 -11.46 -28.52 5.38
N ASP A 77 -11.54 -28.10 6.65
CA ASP A 77 -12.65 -28.42 7.56
C ASP A 77 -13.99 -27.87 7.04
N VAL A 78 -14.02 -26.62 6.57
CA VAL A 78 -15.23 -25.97 6.03
C VAL A 78 -15.74 -26.65 4.76
N LEU A 79 -14.84 -27.08 3.89
CA LEU A 79 -15.18 -27.75 2.62
C LEU A 79 -15.39 -29.26 2.78
N GLU A 80 -15.17 -29.81 3.98
CA GLU A 80 -15.19 -31.25 4.26
C GLU A 80 -14.28 -32.05 3.30
N THR A 81 -13.13 -31.48 2.94
CA THR A 81 -12.14 -32.10 2.05
C THR A 81 -10.96 -32.64 2.84
N ALA A 82 -10.38 -33.75 2.36
CA ALA A 82 -9.25 -34.38 3.04
C ALA A 82 -7.95 -33.56 2.96
N PHE A 83 -7.78 -32.78 1.88
CA PHE A 83 -6.61 -31.93 1.68
C PHE A 83 -6.84 -30.91 0.54
N LEU A 84 -6.27 -29.71 0.68
CA LEU A 84 -6.17 -28.71 -0.38
C LEU A 84 -4.72 -28.58 -0.86
N LEU A 85 -4.48 -28.96 -2.11
CA LEU A 85 -3.13 -28.96 -2.68
C LEU A 85 -2.69 -27.55 -3.11
N PRO A 86 -1.66 -26.93 -2.49
CA PRO A 86 -1.05 -25.75 -3.07
C PRO A 86 -0.39 -26.12 -4.40
N LEU A 87 -0.71 -25.37 -5.45
CA LEU A 87 -0.39 -25.79 -6.82
C LEU A 87 0.07 -24.60 -7.68
N CYS A 88 1.20 -24.76 -8.36
CA CYS A 88 1.64 -23.81 -9.39
C CYS A 88 1.17 -24.29 -10.76
N VAL A 89 0.48 -23.43 -11.50
CA VAL A 89 -0.13 -23.77 -12.79
C VAL A 89 0.15 -22.74 -13.87
N GLU A 90 0.26 -23.20 -15.11
CA GLU A 90 0.37 -22.39 -16.32
C GLU A 90 -0.85 -22.61 -17.22
N HIS A 91 -1.34 -21.55 -17.87
CA HIS A 91 -2.40 -21.67 -18.84
C HIS A 91 -1.94 -22.51 -20.04
N GLY A 92 -2.79 -23.43 -20.50
CA GLY A 92 -2.43 -24.42 -21.52
C GLY A 92 -1.97 -23.81 -22.85
N GLU A 93 -2.66 -22.75 -23.30
CA GLU A 93 -2.40 -22.07 -24.58
C GLU A 93 -1.51 -20.82 -24.43
N HIS A 94 -1.45 -20.26 -23.22
CA HIS A 94 -0.73 -19.00 -22.93
C HIS A 94 0.18 -19.20 -21.72
N PRO A 95 1.32 -19.91 -21.84
CA PRO A 95 2.13 -20.31 -20.67
C PRO A 95 2.73 -19.16 -19.84
N LEU A 96 2.67 -17.93 -20.36
CA LEU A 96 3.03 -16.72 -19.62
C LEU A 96 1.95 -16.32 -18.60
N LEU A 97 0.71 -16.80 -18.74
CA LEU A 97 -0.34 -16.63 -17.74
C LEU A 97 -0.24 -17.75 -16.70
N ARG A 98 0.05 -17.37 -15.46
CA ARG A 98 0.42 -18.30 -14.39
C ARG A 98 -0.38 -18.03 -13.12
N ALA A 99 -0.67 -19.08 -12.36
CA ALA A 99 -1.26 -18.93 -11.04
C ALA A 99 -0.52 -19.79 -10.02
N SER A 100 -0.36 -19.23 -8.83
CA SER A 100 -0.01 -19.98 -7.62
C SER A 100 -1.31 -20.07 -6.83
N LEU A 101 -1.84 -21.28 -6.70
CA LEU A 101 -3.09 -21.54 -6.00
C LEU A 101 -2.78 -21.82 -4.54
N ASP A 102 -3.47 -21.15 -3.62
CA ASP A 102 -3.31 -21.45 -2.21
C ASP A 102 -3.85 -22.85 -1.94
N GLY A 103 -4.95 -23.27 -2.58
CA GLY A 103 -5.41 -24.66 -2.56
C GLY A 103 -6.07 -25.10 -3.86
N TRP A 104 -6.10 -26.41 -4.08
CA TRP A 104 -6.81 -27.07 -5.18
C TRP A 104 -7.47 -28.34 -4.66
N ASP A 105 -8.79 -28.45 -4.80
CA ASP A 105 -9.59 -29.59 -4.34
C ASP A 105 -9.81 -30.66 -5.43
N GLY A 106 -9.26 -30.46 -6.62
CA GLY A 106 -9.52 -31.31 -7.80
C GLY A 106 -10.41 -30.66 -8.86
N ALA A 107 -11.18 -29.62 -8.50
CA ALA A 107 -12.13 -28.94 -9.36
C ALA A 107 -12.11 -27.41 -9.26
N HIS A 108 -11.82 -26.87 -8.07
CA HIS A 108 -11.89 -25.45 -7.73
C HIS A 108 -10.55 -24.96 -7.19
N PRO A 109 -10.05 -23.81 -7.67
CA PRO A 109 -8.98 -23.12 -6.98
C PRO A 109 -9.53 -22.47 -5.71
N CYS A 110 -8.73 -22.51 -4.64
CA CYS A 110 -9.01 -21.89 -3.36
C CYS A 110 -7.98 -20.77 -3.13
N GLU A 111 -8.46 -19.56 -2.92
CA GLU A 111 -7.68 -18.38 -2.57
C GLU A 111 -7.93 -18.04 -1.10
N ILE A 112 -6.87 -17.91 -0.32
CA ILE A 112 -6.90 -17.73 1.13
C ILE A 112 -6.34 -16.35 1.48
N LYS A 113 -7.05 -15.61 2.34
CA LYS A 113 -6.64 -14.29 2.82
C LYS A 113 -6.73 -14.20 4.33
N CYS A 114 -5.64 -13.75 4.95
CA CYS A 114 -5.56 -13.43 6.38
C CYS A 114 -5.43 -11.91 6.56
N PRO A 115 -6.51 -11.12 6.40
CA PRO A 115 -6.46 -9.65 6.42
C PRO A 115 -6.33 -9.06 7.84
N SER A 116 -6.18 -7.73 7.93
CA SER A 116 -6.30 -6.99 9.20
C SER A 116 -7.70 -7.05 9.80
N ASP A 117 -7.85 -6.68 11.08
CA ASP A 117 -9.16 -6.65 11.77
C ASP A 117 -10.19 -5.79 11.06
N SER A 118 -9.78 -4.59 10.65
CA SER A 118 -10.65 -3.64 9.95
C SER A 118 -11.18 -4.21 8.63
N VAL A 119 -10.27 -4.77 7.81
CA VAL A 119 -10.64 -5.33 6.51
C VAL A 119 -11.51 -6.57 6.69
N PHE A 120 -11.23 -7.41 7.69
CA PHE A 120 -12.04 -8.58 7.98
C PHE A 120 -13.46 -8.20 8.43
N ALA A 121 -13.58 -7.23 9.34
CA ALA A 121 -14.87 -6.72 9.79
C ALA A 121 -15.71 -6.14 8.63
N ASP A 122 -15.07 -5.40 7.70
CA ASP A 122 -15.74 -4.89 6.51
C ASP A 122 -16.22 -6.03 5.59
N VAL A 123 -15.43 -7.10 5.42
CA VAL A 123 -15.82 -8.29 4.66
C VAL A 123 -17.02 -8.99 5.27
N LEU A 124 -17.07 -9.13 6.60
CA LEU A 124 -18.21 -9.71 7.30
C LEU A 124 -19.47 -8.86 7.12
N ALA A 125 -19.34 -7.54 7.27
CA ALA A 125 -20.47 -6.61 7.23
C ALA A 125 -21.03 -6.41 5.83
N LEU A 126 -20.17 -6.31 4.82
CA LEU A 126 -20.55 -5.92 3.46
C LEU A 126 -20.55 -7.09 2.47
N GLY A 127 -19.96 -8.25 2.82
CA GLY A 127 -19.91 -9.42 1.94
C GLY A 127 -19.23 -9.09 0.60
N THR A 128 -19.92 -9.35 -0.50
CA THR A 128 -19.43 -9.09 -1.86
C THR A 128 -19.30 -7.59 -2.19
N ASP A 129 -19.92 -6.72 -1.40
CA ASP A 129 -19.77 -5.27 -1.52
C ASP A 129 -18.56 -4.71 -0.78
N SER A 130 -17.88 -5.53 0.01
CA SER A 130 -16.65 -5.12 0.69
C SER A 130 -15.52 -4.83 -0.29
N GLU A 131 -14.67 -3.87 0.07
CA GLU A 131 -13.44 -3.60 -0.70
C GLU A 131 -12.53 -4.85 -0.75
N GLY A 132 -12.48 -5.62 0.34
CA GLY A 132 -11.72 -6.86 0.42
C GLY A 132 -12.15 -7.88 -0.63
N TYR A 133 -13.45 -8.15 -0.75
CA TYR A 133 -13.96 -9.07 -1.78
C TYR A 133 -13.67 -8.55 -3.19
N ARG A 134 -14.03 -7.29 -3.47
CA ARG A 134 -13.86 -6.69 -4.81
C ARG A 134 -12.40 -6.65 -5.25
N ARG A 135 -11.46 -6.50 -4.31
CA ARG A 135 -10.02 -6.52 -4.59
C ARG A 135 -9.51 -7.88 -5.05
N TYR A 136 -10.02 -8.97 -4.47
CA TYR A 136 -9.52 -10.32 -4.77
C TYR A 136 -10.36 -11.07 -5.81
N PHE A 137 -11.57 -10.60 -6.13
CA PHE A 137 -12.37 -11.14 -7.22
C PHE A 137 -11.60 -11.26 -8.56
N PRO A 138 -10.83 -10.24 -9.03
CA PRO A 138 -10.02 -10.37 -10.24
C PRO A 138 -8.99 -11.50 -10.17
N GLN A 139 -8.35 -11.70 -9.01
CA GLN A 139 -7.35 -12.75 -8.81
C GLN A 139 -7.98 -14.14 -8.91
N VAL A 140 -9.14 -14.33 -8.29
CA VAL A 140 -9.89 -15.59 -8.32
C VAL A 140 -10.42 -15.90 -9.72
N GLN A 141 -10.94 -14.89 -10.42
CA GLN A 141 -11.28 -15.01 -11.85
C GLN A 141 -10.05 -15.39 -12.69
N PHE A 142 -8.88 -14.79 -12.46
CA PHE A 142 -7.65 -15.19 -13.16
C PHE A 142 -7.26 -16.65 -12.90
N GLN A 143 -7.42 -17.15 -11.68
CA GLN A 143 -7.16 -18.56 -11.38
C GLN A 143 -8.10 -19.48 -12.18
N MET A 144 -9.38 -19.12 -12.30
CA MET A 144 -10.34 -19.83 -13.16
C MET A 144 -10.02 -19.69 -14.66
N LEU A 145 -9.47 -18.55 -15.09
CA LEU A 145 -8.93 -18.38 -16.45
C LEU A 145 -7.82 -19.41 -16.71
N VAL A 146 -6.83 -19.50 -15.82
CA VAL A 146 -5.68 -20.40 -15.96
C VAL A 146 -6.09 -21.88 -15.89
N THR A 147 -6.91 -22.23 -14.91
CA THR A 147 -7.28 -23.64 -14.63
C THR A 147 -8.44 -24.16 -15.48
N GLY A 148 -9.29 -23.27 -16.00
CA GLY A 148 -10.55 -23.65 -16.65
C GLY A 148 -11.66 -24.07 -15.68
N ALA A 149 -11.47 -23.89 -14.36
CA ALA A 149 -12.48 -24.16 -13.35
C ALA A 149 -13.73 -23.29 -13.56
N GLN A 150 -14.90 -23.82 -13.17
CA GLN A 150 -16.22 -23.15 -13.31
C GLN A 150 -16.61 -22.34 -12.07
N ALA A 151 -15.97 -22.63 -10.94
CA ALA A 151 -16.11 -21.87 -9.71
C ALA A 151 -14.78 -21.94 -8.95
N ALA A 152 -14.65 -21.07 -7.96
CA ALA A 152 -13.51 -20.99 -7.07
C ALA A 152 -13.97 -20.59 -5.67
N PHE A 153 -13.11 -20.81 -4.68
CA PHE A 153 -13.36 -20.41 -3.30
C PHE A 153 -12.46 -19.23 -2.93
N LEU A 154 -13.06 -18.17 -2.41
CA LEU A 154 -12.35 -17.05 -1.80
C LEU A 154 -12.63 -17.07 -0.30
N PHE A 155 -11.59 -17.32 0.47
CA PHE A 155 -11.69 -17.56 1.90
C PHE A 155 -10.94 -16.50 2.69
N PHE A 156 -11.65 -15.80 3.57
CA PHE A 156 -11.06 -14.87 4.52
C PHE A 156 -11.03 -15.52 5.89
N TRP A 157 -9.87 -15.54 6.52
CA TRP A 157 -9.67 -16.24 7.79
C TRP A 157 -9.01 -15.35 8.82
N ARG A 158 -9.46 -15.51 10.07
CA ARG A 158 -8.84 -15.03 11.30
C ARG A 158 -8.91 -16.15 12.35
N PRO A 159 -8.06 -16.11 13.40
CA PRO A 159 -8.07 -17.16 14.43
C PRO A 159 -9.44 -17.38 15.08
N ASP A 160 -10.24 -16.33 15.23
CA ASP A 160 -11.52 -16.38 15.94
C ASP A 160 -12.75 -16.44 15.01
N ASP A 161 -12.60 -16.21 13.71
CA ASP A 161 -13.73 -16.11 12.77
C ASP A 161 -13.29 -16.25 11.29
N GLN A 162 -14.23 -16.59 10.41
CA GLN A 162 -13.95 -16.86 9.00
C GLN A 162 -15.13 -16.54 8.07
N LYS A 163 -14.82 -16.25 6.80
CA LYS A 163 -15.82 -15.99 5.76
C LYS A 163 -15.43 -16.65 4.44
N LEU A 164 -16.25 -17.59 3.99
CA LEU A 164 -16.10 -18.25 2.69
C LEU A 164 -17.07 -17.64 1.66
N PHE A 165 -16.54 -17.36 0.47
CA PHE A 165 -17.31 -17.05 -0.72
C PHE A 165 -17.05 -18.10 -1.79
N ARG A 166 -18.12 -18.61 -2.40
CA ARG A 166 -18.04 -19.33 -3.67
C ARG A 166 -18.20 -18.32 -4.80
N VAL A 167 -17.18 -18.20 -5.64
CA VAL A 167 -17.13 -17.28 -6.77
C VAL A 167 -17.35 -18.07 -8.05
N GLU A 168 -18.40 -17.72 -8.78
CA GLU A 168 -18.69 -18.34 -10.08
C GLU A 168 -17.81 -17.71 -11.17
N ARG A 169 -17.45 -18.52 -12.16
CA ARG A 169 -16.77 -18.06 -13.37
C ARG A 169 -17.64 -17.06 -14.12
N ASP A 170 -17.05 -15.93 -14.50
CA ASP A 170 -17.69 -14.89 -15.31
C ASP A 170 -16.97 -14.79 -16.66
N ASP A 171 -17.51 -15.45 -17.69
CA ASP A 171 -16.84 -15.54 -19.00
C ASP A 171 -16.65 -14.18 -19.69
N ASP A 172 -17.57 -13.23 -19.51
CA ASP A 172 -17.44 -11.88 -20.08
C ASP A 172 -16.34 -11.09 -19.35
N TYR A 173 -16.22 -11.27 -18.04
CA TYR A 173 -15.12 -10.72 -17.26
C TYR A 173 -13.78 -11.37 -17.63
N LEU A 174 -13.76 -12.69 -17.85
CA LEU A 174 -12.56 -13.42 -18.21
C LEU A 174 -12.04 -13.07 -19.60
N ALA A 175 -12.93 -12.82 -20.57
CA ALA A 175 -12.53 -12.33 -21.89
C ALA A 175 -11.76 -11.00 -21.77
N GLN A 176 -12.30 -10.05 -20.99
CA GLN A 176 -11.64 -8.77 -20.74
C GLN A 176 -10.31 -8.94 -19.99
N LEU A 177 -10.29 -9.80 -18.97
CA LEU A 177 -9.10 -10.07 -18.18
C LEU A 177 -8.00 -10.72 -19.01
N LEU A 178 -8.36 -11.65 -19.91
CA LEU A 178 -7.43 -12.30 -20.83
C LEU A 178 -6.80 -11.28 -21.79
N ASP A 179 -7.61 -10.43 -22.42
CA ASP A 179 -7.11 -9.38 -23.33
C ASP A 179 -6.12 -8.46 -22.63
N ARG A 180 -6.45 -7.99 -21.42
CA ARG A 180 -5.56 -7.12 -20.63
C ARG A 180 -4.30 -7.84 -20.16
N ALA A 181 -4.39 -9.12 -19.79
CA ALA A 181 -3.24 -9.91 -19.39
C ALA A 181 -2.28 -10.15 -20.55
N LEU A 182 -2.81 -10.42 -21.76
CA LEU A 182 -2.01 -10.59 -22.96
C LEU A 182 -1.38 -9.28 -23.43
N ASP A 183 -2.10 -8.15 -23.39
CA ASP A 183 -1.50 -6.84 -23.68
C ASP A 183 -0.38 -6.50 -22.68
N PHE A 184 -0.63 -6.71 -21.39
CA PHE A 184 0.39 -6.47 -20.36
C PHE A 184 1.61 -7.39 -20.53
N SER A 185 1.39 -8.67 -20.85
CA SER A 185 2.47 -9.62 -21.17
C SER A 185 3.31 -9.15 -22.35
N ARG A 186 2.67 -8.72 -23.45
CA ARG A 186 3.34 -8.12 -24.62
C ARG A 186 4.17 -6.91 -24.21
N ARG A 187 3.60 -5.99 -23.43
CA ARG A 187 4.31 -4.78 -22.96
C ARG A 187 5.57 -5.10 -22.19
N LEU A 188 5.53 -6.09 -21.30
CA LEU A 188 6.70 -6.56 -20.56
C LEU A 188 7.78 -7.13 -21.48
N LEU A 189 7.40 -7.86 -22.54
CA LEU A 189 8.34 -8.43 -23.50
C LEU A 189 8.96 -7.38 -24.43
N GLU A 190 8.18 -6.37 -24.82
CA GLU A 190 8.58 -5.32 -25.78
C GLU A 190 9.17 -4.08 -25.10
N ALA A 191 9.20 -4.06 -23.76
CA ALA A 191 9.55 -2.89 -22.96
C ALA A 191 8.68 -1.64 -23.28
N ASP A 192 7.39 -1.84 -23.54
CA ASP A 192 6.39 -0.81 -23.86
C ASP A 192 5.69 -0.31 -22.58
N GLU A 193 6.30 0.69 -21.92
CA GLU A 193 5.83 1.26 -20.65
C GLU A 193 4.40 1.84 -20.77
N PRO A 194 3.44 1.42 -19.92
CA PRO A 194 2.10 1.99 -19.90
C PRO A 194 2.10 3.49 -19.56
N PRO A 195 1.08 4.26 -20.03
CA PRO A 195 0.92 5.66 -19.66
C PRO A 195 0.86 5.88 -18.14
N VAL A 196 1.41 7.00 -17.69
CA VAL A 196 1.42 7.45 -16.29
C VAL A 196 0.05 8.08 -15.95
N ASP A 197 -0.50 7.76 -14.77
CA ASP A 197 -1.67 8.42 -14.18
C ASP A 197 -1.22 9.54 -13.22
N PRO A 198 -1.37 10.83 -13.57
CA PRO A 198 -0.90 11.94 -12.73
C PRO A 198 -1.58 12.02 -11.35
N SER A 199 -2.72 11.35 -11.15
CA SER A 199 -3.45 11.33 -9.88
C SER A 199 -2.98 10.25 -8.91
N GLN A 200 -2.26 9.23 -9.40
CA GLN A 200 -1.85 8.06 -8.62
C GLN A 200 -0.34 7.77 -8.70
N ASP A 201 0.31 8.13 -9.80
CA ASP A 201 1.71 7.82 -10.05
C ASP A 201 2.66 8.91 -9.57
N VAL A 202 3.87 8.47 -9.21
CA VAL A 202 4.94 9.37 -8.79
C VAL A 202 5.49 10.09 -10.01
N TYR A 203 5.33 11.42 -10.03
CA TYR A 203 5.99 12.27 -11.00
C TYR A 203 7.51 12.09 -10.93
N ARG A 204 8.15 11.93 -12.10
CA ARG A 204 9.60 11.92 -12.24
C ARG A 204 9.98 12.85 -13.37
N PRO A 205 10.90 13.81 -13.15
CA PRO A 205 11.36 14.69 -14.21
C PRO A 205 12.04 13.86 -15.30
N THR A 206 11.87 14.25 -16.56
CA THR A 206 12.51 13.58 -17.70
C THR A 206 13.22 14.60 -18.59
N GLY A 207 14.20 14.13 -19.38
CA GLY A 207 14.93 14.96 -20.32
C GLY A 207 15.53 16.22 -19.68
N GLY A 208 15.26 17.38 -20.27
CA GLY A 208 15.82 18.66 -19.83
C GLY A 208 15.35 19.13 -18.44
N GLU A 209 14.25 18.59 -17.90
CA GLU A 209 13.73 18.97 -16.58
C GLU A 209 14.57 18.42 -15.43
N VAL A 210 15.30 17.31 -15.67
CA VAL A 210 16.10 16.62 -14.63
C VAL A 210 17.13 17.55 -14.00
N ALA A 211 17.79 18.38 -14.82
CA ALA A 211 18.81 19.31 -14.36
C ALA A 211 18.20 20.40 -13.43
N GLU A 212 17.08 20.97 -13.83
CA GLU A 212 16.41 22.02 -13.06
C GLU A 212 15.79 21.46 -11.78
N TRP A 213 15.13 20.30 -11.86
CA TRP A 213 14.58 19.62 -10.69
C TRP A 213 15.67 19.33 -9.66
N THR A 214 16.78 18.73 -10.11
CA THR A 214 17.94 18.43 -9.25
C THR A 214 18.46 19.69 -8.57
N ARG A 215 18.66 20.77 -9.34
CA ARG A 215 19.14 22.06 -8.81
C ARG A 215 18.21 22.61 -7.73
N LEU A 216 16.90 22.59 -7.96
CA LEU A 216 15.89 23.07 -7.01
C LEU A 216 15.86 22.21 -5.74
N THR A 217 15.90 20.87 -5.88
CA THR A 217 15.84 19.97 -4.73
C THR A 217 17.10 20.05 -3.88
N GLU A 218 18.29 20.15 -4.48
CA GLU A 218 19.54 20.30 -3.72
C GLU A 218 19.60 21.64 -2.98
N ALA A 219 19.17 22.73 -3.63
CA ALA A 219 19.04 24.02 -2.97
C ALA A 219 18.05 23.97 -1.79
N TYR A 220 16.91 23.29 -1.95
CA TYR A 220 15.93 23.10 -0.88
C TYR A 220 16.50 22.28 0.27
N LYS A 221 17.14 21.13 0.00
CA LYS A 221 17.77 20.26 1.02
C LYS A 221 18.75 21.07 1.88
N ALA A 222 19.63 21.86 1.25
CA ALA A 222 20.60 22.70 1.94
C ALA A 222 19.92 23.75 2.85
N LYS A 223 18.84 24.40 2.37
CA LYS A 223 18.09 25.37 3.18
C LYS A 223 17.29 24.72 4.32
N SER A 224 16.71 23.54 4.08
CA SER A 224 16.01 22.77 5.12
C SER A 224 16.96 22.42 6.26
N ALA A 225 18.16 21.93 5.95
CA ALA A 225 19.16 21.58 6.97
C ALA A 225 19.55 22.79 7.84
N LEU A 226 19.77 23.96 7.23
CA LEU A 226 20.04 25.20 7.96
C LEU A 226 18.86 25.63 8.84
N ALA A 227 17.63 25.51 8.33
CA ALA A 227 16.43 25.86 9.09
C ALA A 227 16.21 24.91 10.28
N ASP A 228 16.47 23.62 10.12
CA ASP A 228 16.34 22.63 11.18
C ASP A 228 17.39 22.84 12.28
N ALA A 229 18.63 23.18 11.91
CA ALA A 229 19.66 23.58 12.87
C ALA A 229 19.26 24.86 13.66
N ALA A 230 18.78 25.88 12.95
CA ALA A 230 18.31 27.12 13.59
C ALA A 230 17.11 26.88 14.53
N LYS A 231 16.17 25.99 14.16
CA LYS A 231 15.06 25.60 15.04
C LYS A 231 15.53 24.91 16.31
N ALA A 232 16.58 24.08 16.22
CA ALA A 232 17.17 23.46 17.41
C ALA A 232 17.78 24.50 18.35
N ASP A 233 18.46 25.51 17.81
CA ASP A 233 18.99 26.62 18.60
C ASP A 233 17.88 27.48 19.21
N VAL A 234 16.82 27.79 18.47
CA VAL A 234 15.64 28.51 18.99
C VAL A 234 15.00 27.72 20.12
N ALA A 235 14.77 26.43 19.95
CA ALA A 235 14.19 25.58 20.99
C ALA A 235 15.06 25.55 22.27
N ARG A 236 16.40 25.54 22.12
CA ARG A 236 17.33 25.65 23.26
C ARG A 236 17.15 27.00 23.98
N HIS A 237 17.15 28.10 23.25
CA HIS A 237 17.01 29.43 23.83
C HIS A 237 15.63 29.66 24.45
N GLU A 238 14.55 29.11 23.87
CA GLU A 238 13.22 29.14 24.49
C GLU A 238 13.19 28.40 25.82
N ALA A 239 13.84 27.23 25.92
CA ALA A 239 13.95 26.49 27.18
C ALA A 239 14.74 27.28 28.25
N GLU A 240 15.85 27.90 27.86
CA GLU A 240 16.64 28.79 28.73
C GLU A 240 15.82 30.01 29.19
N MET A 241 15.07 30.63 28.27
CA MET A 241 14.19 31.76 28.57
C MET A 241 13.07 31.39 29.54
N GLU A 242 12.43 30.22 29.38
CA GLU A 242 11.41 29.76 30.33
C GLU A 242 12.01 29.48 31.72
N ALA A 243 13.23 28.95 31.80
CA ALA A 243 13.92 28.78 33.08
C ALA A 243 14.23 30.12 33.75
N LEU A 244 14.71 31.11 32.99
CA LEU A 244 14.95 32.48 33.49
C LEU A 244 13.64 33.15 33.93
N LYS A 245 12.58 33.04 33.13
CA LYS A 245 11.24 33.54 33.45
C LYS A 245 10.71 32.94 34.74
N ALA A 246 10.86 31.64 34.97
CA ALA A 246 10.46 31.00 36.21
C ALA A 246 11.18 31.59 37.44
N GLN A 247 12.48 31.86 37.33
CA GLN A 247 13.25 32.53 38.39
C GLN A 247 12.78 33.98 38.61
N MET A 248 12.54 34.73 37.54
CA MET A 248 12.03 36.10 37.66
C MET A 248 10.62 36.16 38.27
N VAL A 249 9.73 35.23 37.90
CA VAL A 249 8.40 35.11 38.50
C VAL A 249 8.49 34.77 39.98
N LYS A 250 9.42 33.88 40.37
CA LYS A 250 9.69 33.57 41.79
C LYS A 250 10.15 34.81 42.56
N LEU A 251 11.06 35.61 42.00
CA LEU A 251 11.53 36.86 42.62
C LEU A 251 10.44 37.93 42.68
N LYS A 252 9.60 38.04 41.65
CA LYS A 252 8.41 38.92 41.62
C LYS A 252 7.43 38.58 42.75
N GLY A 253 7.36 37.33 43.19
CA GLY A 253 6.45 36.90 44.26
C GLY A 253 5.00 37.27 43.96
N ASN A 254 4.32 37.85 44.95
CA ASN A 254 2.88 38.14 44.88
C ASN A 254 2.53 39.48 44.22
N PHE A 255 3.50 40.28 43.78
CA PHE A 255 3.21 41.54 43.09
C PHE A 255 2.50 41.25 41.77
N ALA A 256 1.51 42.07 41.39
CA ALA A 256 0.80 41.86 40.11
C ALA A 256 1.68 42.14 38.89
N ARG A 257 2.65 43.05 39.03
CA ARG A 257 3.59 43.48 37.97
C ARG A 257 5.00 43.65 38.53
N ALA A 258 6.00 43.50 37.67
CA ALA A 258 7.39 43.91 37.93
C ALA A 258 7.96 44.57 36.67
N SER A 259 8.77 45.62 36.83
CA SER A 259 9.41 46.38 35.74
C SER A 259 10.81 46.75 36.18
N PHE A 260 11.83 46.10 35.64
CA PHE A 260 13.22 46.40 35.98
C PHE A 260 14.18 45.96 34.87
N ASN A 261 15.28 46.70 34.66
CA ASN A 261 16.30 46.41 33.65
C ASN A 261 15.77 46.15 32.23
N GLY A 262 14.74 46.90 31.81
CA GLY A 262 14.14 46.77 30.48
C GLY A 262 13.22 45.55 30.30
N VAL A 263 12.87 44.83 31.38
CA VAL A 263 11.96 43.68 31.33
C VAL A 263 10.73 43.95 32.20
N ASP A 264 9.56 43.79 31.58
CA ASP A 264 8.26 43.86 32.25
C ASP A 264 7.65 42.47 32.42
N ILE A 265 7.12 42.19 33.61
CA ILE A 265 6.39 40.96 33.91
C ILE A 265 4.98 41.33 34.36
N THR A 266 3.99 40.91 33.57
CA THR A 266 2.57 41.05 33.91
C THR A 266 1.94 39.67 33.98
N SER A 267 1.26 39.36 35.08
CA SER A 267 0.48 38.13 35.21
C SER A 267 -0.97 38.42 34.82
N SER A 268 -1.53 37.64 33.89
CA SER A 268 -2.94 37.72 33.49
C SER A 268 -3.52 36.32 33.29
N THR A 269 -4.83 36.19 33.54
CA THR A 269 -5.58 34.97 33.26
C THR A 269 -6.43 35.23 32.03
N SER A 270 -6.36 34.32 31.04
CA SER A 270 -7.24 34.34 29.88
C SER A 270 -8.00 33.03 29.82
N MET A 271 -9.23 33.08 29.31
CA MET A 271 -9.99 31.89 28.96
C MET A 271 -9.71 31.56 27.50
N ARG A 272 -9.39 30.29 27.22
CA ARG A 272 -9.26 29.77 25.86
C ARG A 272 -10.39 28.77 25.62
N LEU A 273 -10.88 28.76 24.39
CA LEU A 273 -11.85 27.78 23.94
C LEU A 273 -11.18 26.40 23.85
N ASP A 274 -11.76 25.40 24.50
CA ASP A 274 -11.28 24.01 24.41
C ASP A 274 -11.84 23.36 23.14
N THR A 275 -11.11 23.51 22.04
CA THR A 275 -11.51 23.01 20.73
C THR A 275 -11.50 21.48 20.66
N LYS A 276 -10.68 20.80 21.46
CA LYS A 276 -10.64 19.34 21.52
C LYS A 276 -11.89 18.80 22.17
N ARG A 277 -12.31 19.40 23.29
CA ARG A 277 -13.55 19.05 23.97
C ARG A 277 -14.77 19.35 23.11
N LEU A 278 -14.81 20.51 22.45
CA LEU A 278 -15.89 20.82 21.51
C LEU A 278 -16.02 19.79 20.37
N ARG A 279 -14.89 19.33 19.81
CA ARG A 279 -14.92 18.27 18.77
C ARG A 279 -15.42 16.92 19.31
N ALA A 280 -15.19 16.62 20.58
CA ALA A 280 -15.64 15.36 21.17
C ALA A 280 -17.12 15.38 21.57
N GLU A 281 -17.68 16.55 21.89
CA GLU A 281 -19.05 16.70 22.39
C GLU A 281 -20.07 17.12 21.32
N LEU A 282 -19.64 17.76 20.22
CA LEU A 282 -20.54 18.26 19.18
C LEU A 282 -20.62 17.32 17.97
N PRO A 283 -21.80 17.18 17.33
CA PRO A 283 -21.96 16.43 16.09
C PRO A 283 -21.08 16.96 14.93
N ASP A 284 -20.53 16.05 14.13
CA ASP A 284 -19.65 16.40 12.99
C ASP A 284 -20.34 17.31 11.95
N ASP A 285 -21.63 17.13 11.70
CA ASP A 285 -22.42 17.96 10.78
C ASP A 285 -22.57 19.41 11.27
N PHE A 286 -22.56 19.61 12.60
CA PHE A 286 -22.52 20.93 13.20
C PHE A 286 -21.14 21.57 13.01
N LEU A 287 -20.06 20.83 13.25
CA LEU A 287 -18.69 21.31 13.15
C LEU A 287 -18.28 21.64 11.71
N ARG A 288 -18.72 20.85 10.73
CA ARG A 288 -18.47 21.06 9.29
C ARG A 288 -18.87 22.44 8.79
N LYS A 289 -19.87 23.08 9.41
CA LYS A 289 -20.30 24.46 9.06
C LYS A 289 -19.24 25.52 9.32
N TYR A 290 -18.26 25.20 10.15
CA TYR A 290 -17.16 26.08 10.54
C TYR A 290 -15.82 25.64 9.93
N GLU A 291 -15.81 24.56 9.15
CA GLU A 291 -14.62 24.11 8.45
C GLU A 291 -14.42 24.94 7.17
N LYS A 292 -13.16 25.29 6.91
CA LYS A 292 -12.75 25.94 5.67
C LYS A 292 -11.72 25.05 4.98
N PRO A 293 -11.86 24.77 3.68
CA PRO A 293 -10.84 24.02 2.95
C PRO A 293 -9.51 24.78 3.00
N SER A 294 -8.43 24.04 3.23
CA SER A 294 -7.07 24.53 3.15
C SER A 294 -6.25 23.57 2.32
N GLU A 295 -5.53 24.08 1.33
CA GLU A 295 -4.54 23.31 0.60
C GLU A 295 -3.18 23.50 1.27
N SER A 296 -2.44 22.41 1.42
CA SER A 296 -1.08 22.47 1.97
C SER A 296 -0.18 21.52 1.19
N VAL A 297 1.00 22.00 0.83
CA VAL A 297 2.07 21.17 0.26
C VAL A 297 3.04 20.81 1.38
N ARG A 298 3.32 19.51 1.53
CA ARG A 298 4.33 19.01 2.46
C ARG A 298 5.55 18.52 1.67
N ILE A 299 6.70 19.12 1.93
CA ILE A 299 7.98 18.63 1.42
C ILE A 299 8.69 17.88 2.54
N THR A 300 9.09 16.64 2.28
CA THR A 300 9.83 15.80 3.23
C THR A 300 11.18 15.44 2.64
N VAL A 301 12.27 15.86 3.29
CA VAL A 301 13.62 15.44 2.94
C VAL A 301 13.89 14.09 3.61
N ARG A 302 14.15 13.06 2.82
CA ARG A 302 14.59 11.74 3.31
C ARG A 302 16.12 11.66 3.19
N ALA A 303 16.76 10.85 4.03
CA ALA A 303 18.16 10.50 3.82
C ALA A 303 18.30 9.78 2.47
N ASP A 304 19.36 10.06 1.72
CA ASP A 304 19.57 9.44 0.42
C ASP A 304 19.64 7.92 0.58
N ASN A 305 18.73 7.22 -0.09
CA ASN A 305 18.82 5.77 -0.24
C ASN A 305 19.68 5.49 -1.48
N PRO A 306 20.83 4.80 -1.35
CA PRO A 306 21.72 4.53 -2.49
C PRO A 306 21.03 3.78 -3.65
N ALA A 307 19.88 3.14 -3.41
CA ALA A 307 19.08 2.46 -4.44
C ALA A 307 18.30 3.41 -5.37
N SER A 308 18.01 4.65 -4.97
CA SER A 308 17.24 5.59 -5.82
C SER A 308 18.09 6.40 -6.80
N ALA A 309 19.41 6.39 -6.64
CA ALA A 309 20.34 7.17 -7.47
C ALA A 309 20.76 6.44 -8.76
N THR A 310 20.66 5.11 -8.80
CA THR A 310 21.20 4.27 -9.89
C THR A 310 20.24 4.00 -11.05
N ALA A 311 18.95 4.36 -10.95
CA ALA A 311 17.97 4.05 -11.99
C ALA A 311 17.89 5.07 -13.14
N ILE A 312 18.64 6.18 -13.08
CA ILE A 312 18.59 7.26 -14.08
C ILE A 312 19.65 7.09 -15.18
N ASP A 313 20.71 6.30 -14.95
CA ASP A 313 21.90 6.28 -15.80
C ASP A 313 22.00 5.14 -16.83
N SER A 314 21.02 4.24 -16.94
CA SER A 314 21.12 3.08 -17.86
C SER A 314 20.14 3.06 -19.05
N ALA A 315 19.34 4.10 -19.26
CA ALA A 315 18.42 4.18 -20.42
C ALA A 315 18.92 5.06 -21.57
N ALA A 316 20.17 5.52 -21.53
CA ALA A 316 20.80 6.29 -22.61
C ALA A 316 22.23 5.80 -22.89
N ALA A 317 22.34 4.62 -23.49
CA ALA A 317 23.52 4.16 -24.23
C ALA A 317 23.11 3.20 -25.34
#